data_AF-A0A955HM06-F1
#
_entry.id   AF-A0A955HM06-F1
#
_cell.length_a   1.000
_cell.length_b   1.000
_cell.length_c   1.000
_cell.angle_alpha   90.00
_cell.angle_beta   90.00
_cell.angle_gamma   90.00
#
_symmetry.space_group_name_H-M   'P 1'
#
loop_
_entity.id
_entity.type
_entity.pdbx_description
1 polymer ?
#
loop_
_entity_poly.entity_id
_entity_poly.type
_entity_poly.pdbx_seq_one_letter_code
_entity_poly.pdbx_strand_id
1 'polypeptide(L)'
;MSFVITCGDEGVQINEGTRFGVLGAGVELEGGEVVLKHLKSLYGDDISLASSGQDDWIKKAFKLDEWDQVDATFQQQLEALSDKTEVPYAGFLGFNDPRKLKHNIKGHMVRPKGVHIGNGVSLTLGGGEQTFHLGRFVISCEWAHLEKPAFVKDFVGTQIAFYASLVGKKTLDITIEEEGKLPDEVKKKNKVVLKKAGFVG
;
A
#
# COMPACT_ATOMS: atom_id res chain seq x y z
N MET A 1 -17.15 -6.32 4.30
CA MET A 1 -16.54 -4.98 4.12
C MET A 1 -15.36 -5.19 3.22
N SER A 2 -15.29 -4.51 2.08
CA SER A 2 -14.27 -4.79 1.07
C SER A 2 -12.97 -4.07 1.38
N PHE A 3 -11.86 -4.77 1.19
CA PHE A 3 -10.51 -4.26 1.34
C PHE A 3 -9.78 -4.26 0.00
N VAL A 4 -8.89 -3.30 -0.20
CA VAL A 4 -8.10 -3.18 -1.42
C VAL A 4 -6.66 -2.82 -1.10
N ILE A 5 -5.73 -3.60 -1.64
CA ILE A 5 -4.30 -3.34 -1.60
C ILE A 5 -3.95 -2.52 -2.84
N THR A 6 -3.36 -1.35 -2.63
CA THR A 6 -2.90 -0.44 -3.69
C THR A 6 -1.45 -0.04 -3.44
N CYS A 7 -0.86 0.74 -4.35
CA CYS A 7 0.32 1.52 -3.99
C CYS A 7 0.04 2.37 -2.74
N GLY A 8 1.03 2.57 -1.89
CA GLY A 8 0.99 3.48 -0.74
C GLY A 8 1.07 4.98 -1.08
N ASP A 9 0.95 5.36 -2.36
CA ASP A 9 0.92 6.75 -2.86
C ASP A 9 -0.16 7.62 -2.18
N GLU A 10 0.19 8.84 -1.78
CA GLU A 10 -0.70 9.75 -1.05
C GLU A 10 -1.94 10.18 -1.84
N GLY A 11 -1.89 10.08 -3.16
CA GLY A 11 -2.95 10.46 -4.08
C GLY A 11 -4.00 9.37 -4.28
N VAL A 12 -3.80 8.15 -3.82
CA VAL A 12 -4.81 7.08 -3.96
C VAL A 12 -5.91 7.28 -2.93
N GLN A 13 -7.10 7.68 -3.38
CA GLN A 13 -8.27 7.81 -2.52
C GLN A 13 -9.27 6.68 -2.80
N ILE A 14 -9.68 5.98 -1.73
CA ILE A 14 -10.75 4.97 -1.76
C ILE A 14 -12.01 5.57 -1.13
N ASN A 15 -13.08 5.68 -1.92
CA ASN A 15 -14.38 6.21 -1.51
C ASN A 15 -15.31 5.10 -1.00
N GLU A 16 -15.20 3.88 -1.54
CA GLU A 16 -15.92 2.69 -1.07
C GLU A 16 -14.92 1.55 -0.90
N GLY A 17 -14.90 0.97 0.30
CA GLY A 17 -13.89 -0.02 0.73
C GLY A 17 -12.85 0.59 1.68
N THR A 18 -11.83 -0.20 2.03
CA THR A 18 -10.72 0.24 2.88
C THR A 18 -9.38 -0.12 2.27
N ARG A 19 -8.47 0.87 2.26
CA ARG A 19 -7.18 0.78 1.58
C ARG A 19 -6.11 0.17 2.49
N PHE A 20 -5.36 -0.79 1.95
CA PHE A 20 -4.04 -1.18 2.45
C PHE A 20 -2.98 -0.63 1.49
N GLY A 21 -2.02 0.13 2.02
CA GLY A 21 -0.93 0.71 1.24
C GLY A 21 0.29 -0.21 1.24
N VAL A 22 0.72 -0.65 0.07
CA VAL A 22 1.99 -1.37 -0.11
C VAL A 22 2.65 -0.79 -1.35
N LEU A 23 3.93 -0.41 -1.30
CA LEU A 23 4.63 0.17 -2.45
C LEU A 23 4.47 -0.71 -3.71
N GLY A 24 4.02 -0.10 -4.82
CA GLY A 24 3.72 -0.82 -6.07
C GLY A 24 2.68 -1.93 -5.92
N ALA A 25 1.82 -1.87 -4.89
CA ALA A 25 0.94 -2.96 -4.46
C ALA A 25 1.67 -4.31 -4.24
N GLY A 26 2.98 -4.29 -3.98
CA GLY A 26 3.83 -5.47 -3.82
C GLY A 26 4.51 -5.98 -5.08
N VAL A 27 4.25 -5.40 -6.26
CA VAL A 27 4.91 -5.77 -7.53
C VAL A 27 6.39 -5.40 -7.49
N GLU A 28 7.27 -6.34 -7.84
CA GLU A 28 8.74 -6.18 -7.84
C GLU A 28 9.32 -5.67 -6.50
N LEU A 29 8.54 -5.73 -5.43
CA LEU A 29 8.99 -5.40 -4.08
C LEU A 29 9.45 -6.70 -3.41
N GLU A 30 10.70 -6.75 -2.98
CA GLU A 30 11.23 -7.89 -2.24
C GLU A 30 10.36 -8.16 -1.00
N GLY A 31 9.86 -9.40 -0.86
CA GLY A 31 8.92 -9.76 0.21
C GLY A 31 7.45 -9.39 -0.06
N GLY A 32 7.13 -8.76 -1.20
CA GLY A 32 5.77 -8.35 -1.57
C GLY A 32 4.78 -9.51 -1.58
N GLU A 33 5.11 -10.62 -2.25
CA GLU A 33 4.26 -11.83 -2.27
C GLU A 33 3.98 -12.38 -0.87
N VAL A 34 4.96 -12.33 0.04
CA VAL A 34 4.82 -12.80 1.42
C VAL A 34 3.81 -11.92 2.17
N VAL A 35 3.94 -10.60 2.03
CA VAL A 35 3.03 -9.63 2.66
C VAL A 35 1.60 -9.76 2.12
N LEU A 36 1.43 -9.95 0.81
CA LEU A 36 0.11 -10.17 0.20
C LEU A 36 -0.56 -11.44 0.74
N LYS A 37 0.19 -12.54 0.87
CA LYS A 37 -0.32 -13.79 1.46
C LYS A 37 -0.68 -13.64 2.94
N HIS A 38 0.08 -12.87 3.70
CA HIS A 38 -0.25 -12.55 5.10
C HIS A 38 -1.51 -11.70 5.22
N LEU A 39 -1.66 -10.67 4.39
CA LEU A 39 -2.88 -9.87 4.36
C LEU A 39 -4.09 -10.72 3.91
N LYS A 40 -3.92 -11.60 2.93
CA LYS A 40 -4.94 -12.56 2.52
C LYS A 40 -5.37 -13.49 3.65
N SER A 41 -4.43 -14.02 4.43
CA SER A 41 -4.75 -14.92 5.55
C SER A 41 -5.50 -14.20 6.69
N LEU A 42 -5.24 -12.91 6.89
CA LEU A 42 -5.90 -12.10 7.91
C LEU A 42 -7.31 -11.64 7.51
N TYR A 43 -7.53 -11.37 6.22
CA TYR A 43 -8.77 -10.74 5.73
C TYR A 43 -9.64 -11.64 4.84
N GLY A 44 -9.15 -12.84 4.49
CA GLY A 44 -9.90 -13.83 3.72
C GLY A 44 -10.27 -13.34 2.31
N ASP A 45 -11.48 -13.63 1.85
CA ASP A 45 -11.94 -13.28 0.49
C ASP A 45 -12.41 -11.83 0.34
N ASP A 46 -12.39 -11.05 1.42
CA ASP A 46 -12.79 -9.65 1.41
C ASP A 46 -11.69 -8.71 0.84
N ILE A 47 -10.48 -9.21 0.57
CA ILE A 47 -9.34 -8.40 0.13
C ILE A 47 -9.01 -8.60 -1.35
N SER A 48 -8.69 -7.51 -2.03
CA SER A 48 -8.39 -7.46 -3.47
C SER A 48 -7.18 -6.57 -3.77
N LEU A 49 -6.62 -6.64 -4.98
CA LEU A 49 -5.55 -5.77 -5.48
C LEU A 49 -6.13 -4.72 -6.42
N ALA A 50 -5.62 -3.49 -6.40
CA ALA A 50 -5.89 -2.51 -7.44
C ALA A 50 -4.62 -1.73 -7.79
N SER A 51 -4.41 -1.51 -9.09
CA SER A 51 -3.32 -0.68 -9.58
C SER A 51 -3.76 0.78 -9.59
N SER A 52 -2.78 1.68 -9.50
CA SER A 52 -3.00 3.12 -9.50
C SER A 52 -2.21 3.79 -10.62
N GLY A 53 -2.74 4.90 -11.14
CA GLY A 53 -2.09 5.67 -12.19
C GLY A 53 -0.82 6.36 -11.72
N GLN A 54 0.17 6.47 -12.61
CA GLN A 54 1.45 7.13 -12.40
C GLN A 54 2.21 6.63 -11.16
N ASP A 55 2.38 5.31 -11.08
CA ASP A 55 3.14 4.68 -10.00
C ASP A 55 4.66 4.78 -10.26
N ASP A 56 5.34 5.59 -9.45
CA ASP A 56 6.78 5.81 -9.55
C ASP A 56 7.64 4.56 -9.25
N TRP A 57 7.13 3.62 -8.43
CA TRP A 57 7.84 2.38 -8.16
C TRP A 57 7.88 1.49 -9.39
N ILE A 58 6.73 1.31 -10.04
CA ILE A 58 6.64 0.54 -11.29
C ILE A 58 7.50 1.18 -12.37
N LYS A 59 7.44 2.51 -12.49
CA LYS A 59 8.30 3.25 -13.43
C LYS A 59 9.77 2.93 -13.22
N LYS A 60 10.24 2.97 -11.97
CA LYS A 60 11.63 2.67 -11.61
C LYS A 60 11.99 1.20 -11.79
N ALA A 61 11.16 0.28 -11.30
CA ALA A 61 11.42 -1.16 -11.30
C ALA A 61 11.56 -1.69 -12.73
N PHE A 62 10.72 -1.21 -13.65
CA PHE A 62 10.71 -1.64 -15.05
C PHE A 62 11.46 -0.71 -15.99
N LYS A 63 12.07 0.37 -15.48
CA LYS A 63 12.84 1.37 -16.26
C LYS A 63 12.02 1.92 -17.44
N LEU A 64 10.81 2.36 -17.15
CA LEU A 64 9.86 2.88 -18.13
C LEU A 64 9.93 4.41 -18.20
N ASP A 65 9.73 4.99 -19.38
CA ASP A 65 9.80 6.44 -19.57
C ASP A 65 8.40 7.08 -19.57
N GLU A 66 7.45 6.45 -20.26
CA GLU A 66 6.11 6.99 -20.51
C GLU A 66 5.07 6.49 -19.50
N TRP A 67 4.22 7.40 -19.00
CA TRP A 67 3.22 7.05 -17.98
C TRP A 67 2.17 6.05 -18.45
N ASP A 68 1.79 6.10 -19.73
CA ASP A 68 0.84 5.11 -20.28
C ASP A 68 1.45 3.70 -20.28
N GLN A 69 2.77 3.57 -20.49
CA GLN A 69 3.47 2.30 -20.39
C GLN A 69 3.55 1.83 -18.93
N VAL A 70 3.79 2.75 -18.00
CA VAL A 70 3.79 2.46 -16.55
C VAL A 70 2.43 1.92 -16.12
N ASP A 71 1.35 2.61 -16.47
CA ASP A 71 -0.01 2.24 -16.08
C ASP A 71 -0.43 0.88 -16.69
N ALA A 72 -0.08 0.63 -17.96
CA ALA A 72 -0.33 -0.66 -18.61
C ALA A 72 0.50 -1.78 -17.97
N THR A 73 1.79 -1.55 -17.72
CA THR A 73 2.68 -2.52 -17.08
C THR A 73 2.21 -2.84 -15.68
N PHE A 74 1.79 -1.84 -14.90
CA PHE A 74 1.31 -2.06 -13.54
C PHE A 74 0.08 -2.96 -13.53
N GLN A 75 -0.91 -2.69 -14.39
CA GLN A 75 -2.10 -3.55 -14.52
C GLN A 75 -1.72 -5.00 -14.84
N GLN A 76 -0.87 -5.21 -15.85
CA GLN A 76 -0.46 -6.56 -16.27
C GLN A 76 0.31 -7.31 -15.16
N GLN A 77 1.28 -6.65 -14.53
CA GLN A 77 2.10 -7.29 -13.49
C GLN A 77 1.30 -7.57 -12.22
N LEU A 78 0.34 -6.70 -11.89
CA LEU A 78 -0.52 -6.90 -10.74
C LEU A 78 -1.55 -8.02 -10.98
N GLU A 79 -2.04 -8.20 -12.21
CA GLU A 79 -2.83 -9.38 -12.59
C GLU A 79 -2.04 -10.68 -12.42
N ALA A 80 -0.78 -10.72 -12.90
CA ALA A 80 0.07 -11.88 -12.70
C ALA A 80 0.38 -12.15 -11.22
N LEU A 81 0.54 -11.09 -10.41
CA LEU A 81 0.73 -11.19 -8.96
C LEU A 81 -0.54 -11.67 -8.24
N SER A 82 -1.71 -11.22 -8.69
CA SER A 82 -3.03 -11.69 -8.23
C SER A 82 -3.13 -13.21 -8.37
N ASP A 83 -2.77 -13.76 -9.53
CA ASP A 83 -2.81 -15.20 -9.77
C ASP A 83 -1.85 -15.97 -8.86
N LYS A 84 -0.63 -15.45 -8.63
CA LYS A 84 0.37 -16.09 -7.76
C LYS A 84 0.02 -16.07 -6.28
N THR A 85 -0.74 -15.07 -5.84
CA THR A 85 -1.04 -14.82 -4.42
C THR A 85 -2.47 -15.17 -4.03
N GLU A 86 -3.31 -15.52 -5.02
CA GLU A 86 -4.74 -15.78 -4.85
C GLU A 86 -5.49 -14.59 -4.22
N VAL A 87 -4.97 -13.37 -4.46
CA VAL A 87 -5.61 -12.11 -4.08
C VAL A 87 -6.24 -11.51 -5.34
N PRO A 88 -7.58 -11.46 -5.45
CA PRO A 88 -8.24 -11.07 -6.70
C PRO A 88 -7.93 -9.64 -7.13
N TYR A 89 -7.73 -9.44 -8.43
CA TYR A 89 -7.54 -8.11 -9.01
C TYR A 89 -8.86 -7.37 -9.27
N ALA A 90 -9.01 -6.19 -8.68
CA ALA A 90 -10.21 -5.36 -8.74
C ALA A 90 -10.26 -4.40 -9.93
N GLY A 91 -9.10 -3.89 -10.38
CA GLY A 91 -9.00 -2.96 -11.51
C GLY A 91 -8.01 -1.82 -11.28
N PHE A 92 -8.19 -0.74 -12.07
CA PHE A 92 -7.25 0.38 -12.16
C PHE A 92 -7.87 1.70 -11.68
N LEU A 93 -7.14 2.41 -10.82
CA LEU A 93 -7.47 3.70 -10.23
C LEU A 93 -6.73 4.82 -10.98
N GLY A 94 -7.40 5.49 -11.93
CA GLY A 94 -6.82 6.61 -12.69
C GLY A 94 -7.12 8.00 -12.10
N PHE A 95 -6.63 9.06 -12.74
CA PHE A 95 -6.81 10.48 -12.35
C PHE A 95 -8.19 11.08 -12.74
N ASN A 96 -9.16 10.24 -13.05
CA ASN A 96 -10.51 10.68 -13.43
C ASN A 96 -11.44 10.66 -12.21
N ASP A 97 -12.72 10.99 -12.41
CA ASP A 97 -13.73 10.84 -11.36
C ASP A 97 -13.71 9.42 -10.73
N PRO A 98 -14.09 9.29 -9.44
CA PRO A 98 -14.07 8.01 -8.74
C PRO A 98 -14.77 6.89 -9.52
N ARG A 99 -14.02 5.84 -9.85
CA ARG A 99 -14.54 4.70 -10.63
C ARG A 99 -14.92 3.57 -9.71
N LYS A 100 -16.07 2.95 -9.99
CA LYS A 100 -16.44 1.68 -9.37
C LYS A 100 -15.65 0.55 -10.06
N LEU A 101 -14.82 -0.11 -9.28
CA LEU A 101 -14.06 -1.30 -9.66
C LEU A 101 -14.86 -2.57 -9.32
N LYS A 102 -14.25 -3.74 -9.51
CA LYS A 102 -14.81 -5.01 -9.00
C LYS A 102 -14.74 -5.05 -7.47
N HIS A 103 -15.36 -6.07 -6.88
CA HIS A 103 -15.30 -6.37 -5.43
C HIS A 103 -15.79 -5.23 -4.50
N ASN A 104 -16.72 -4.40 -5.00
CA ASN A 104 -17.29 -3.25 -4.27
C ASN A 104 -16.26 -2.21 -3.82
N ILE A 105 -15.22 -2.02 -4.64
CA ILE A 105 -14.24 -0.96 -4.44
C ILE A 105 -14.58 0.23 -5.34
N LYS A 106 -14.48 1.46 -4.80
CA LYS A 106 -14.58 2.69 -5.58
C LYS A 106 -13.47 3.65 -5.17
N GLY A 107 -12.77 4.23 -6.13
CA GLY A 107 -11.69 5.17 -5.85
C GLY A 107 -11.10 5.81 -7.10
N HIS A 108 -10.06 6.62 -6.90
CA HIS A 108 -9.29 7.28 -7.96
C HIS A 108 -7.98 7.89 -7.43
N MET A 109 -7.20 8.46 -8.34
CA MET A 109 -6.05 9.32 -8.02
C MET A 109 -6.48 10.78 -7.90
N VAL A 110 -6.09 11.47 -6.83
CA VAL A 110 -6.48 12.87 -6.54
C VAL A 110 -5.34 13.87 -6.46
N ARG A 111 -4.08 13.42 -6.48
CA ARG A 111 -2.93 14.34 -6.55
C ARG A 111 -2.76 14.89 -7.98
N PRO A 112 -2.09 16.05 -8.16
CA PRO A 112 -1.69 16.48 -9.50
C PRO A 112 -0.75 15.46 -10.15
N LYS A 113 -0.91 15.25 -11.46
CA LYS A 113 -0.05 14.34 -12.24
C LYS A 113 1.43 14.74 -12.12
N GLY A 114 2.31 13.77 -11.91
CA GLY A 114 3.76 13.97 -11.82
C GLY A 114 4.25 14.75 -10.60
N VAL A 115 3.39 15.02 -9.61
CA VAL A 115 3.75 15.75 -8.40
C VAL A 115 3.43 14.90 -7.18
N HIS A 116 4.38 14.82 -6.25
CA HIS A 116 4.16 14.31 -4.90
C HIS A 116 4.15 15.46 -3.89
N ILE A 117 3.19 15.41 -2.97
CA ILE A 117 3.02 16.39 -1.89
C ILE A 117 3.06 15.75 -0.50
N GLY A 118 3.27 14.43 -0.44
CA GLY A 118 3.44 13.70 0.81
C GLY A 118 4.55 14.30 1.69
N ASN A 119 4.27 14.48 2.97
CA ASN A 119 5.22 15.00 3.94
C ASN A 119 5.49 14.03 5.11
N GLY A 120 4.76 12.92 5.17
CA GLY A 120 4.87 11.86 6.17
C GLY A 120 4.34 10.51 5.66
N VAL A 121 4.39 9.52 6.54
CA VAL A 121 3.93 8.14 6.32
C VAL A 121 2.98 7.73 7.44
N SER A 122 1.78 7.26 7.10
CA SER A 122 0.89 6.56 8.03
C SER A 122 1.17 5.07 8.01
N LEU A 123 1.62 4.51 9.13
CA LEU A 123 1.68 3.06 9.34
C LEU A 123 0.32 2.58 9.88
N THR A 124 -0.33 1.66 9.17
CA THR A 124 -1.64 1.12 9.58
C THR A 124 -1.46 -0.21 10.31
N LEU A 125 -2.12 -0.35 11.48
CA LEU A 125 -2.06 -1.55 12.34
C LEU A 125 -3.44 -2.15 12.64
N GLY A 126 -4.49 -1.35 12.50
CA GLY A 126 -5.84 -1.70 12.92
C GLY A 126 -6.72 -2.25 11.80
N GLY A 127 -6.39 -2.03 10.53
CA GLY A 127 -7.16 -2.56 9.41
C GLY A 127 -7.29 -1.61 8.22
N GLY A 128 -6.15 -1.09 7.77
CA GLY A 128 -6.02 -0.20 6.63
C GLY A 128 -6.20 1.27 6.99
N GLU A 129 -6.16 2.13 5.99
CA GLU A 129 -6.34 3.58 6.11
C GLU A 129 -7.77 3.89 6.58
N GLN A 130 -7.89 4.52 7.75
CA GLN A 130 -9.21 4.89 8.30
C GLN A 130 -9.62 6.29 7.87
N THR A 131 -8.65 7.19 7.72
CA THR A 131 -8.86 8.56 7.28
C THR A 131 -7.91 8.88 6.14
N PHE A 132 -8.48 9.18 4.97
CA PHE A 132 -7.70 9.62 3.83
C PHE A 132 -6.96 10.93 4.14
N HIS A 133 -5.65 10.95 3.91
CA HIS A 133 -4.83 12.14 4.10
C HIS A 133 -3.86 12.35 2.93
N LEU A 134 -4.20 13.27 2.03
CA LEU A 134 -3.41 13.59 0.83
C LEU A 134 -1.95 14.03 1.10
N GLY A 135 -1.60 14.42 2.33
CA GLY A 135 -0.22 14.68 2.74
C GLY A 135 0.57 13.46 3.25
N ARG A 136 0.03 12.24 3.23
CA ARG A 136 0.70 11.06 3.82
C ARG A 136 0.67 9.87 2.88
N PHE A 137 1.83 9.25 2.71
CA PHE A 137 1.92 7.91 2.14
C PHE A 137 1.36 6.90 3.14
N VAL A 138 0.82 5.79 2.66
CA VAL A 138 0.25 4.73 3.50
C VAL A 138 1.11 3.48 3.39
N ILE A 139 1.50 2.91 4.54
CA ILE A 139 2.14 1.60 4.60
C ILE A 139 1.37 0.71 5.57
N SER A 140 0.92 -0.43 5.07
CA SER A 140 0.17 -1.41 5.84
C SER A 140 1.07 -2.37 6.59
N CYS A 141 0.83 -2.50 7.89
CA CYS A 141 1.64 -3.25 8.86
C CYS A 141 0.81 -4.18 9.73
N GLU A 142 -0.44 -4.46 9.32
CA GLU A 142 -1.37 -5.41 9.95
C GLU A 142 -0.83 -6.84 10.09
N TRP A 143 0.13 -7.17 9.23
CA TRP A 143 0.77 -8.47 9.12
C TRP A 143 2.09 -8.58 9.90
N ALA A 144 2.61 -7.47 10.46
CA ALA A 144 3.98 -7.41 10.98
C ALA A 144 4.30 -8.50 12.02
N HIS A 145 3.33 -8.90 12.85
CA HIS A 145 3.50 -9.95 13.85
C HIS A 145 3.74 -11.36 13.29
N LEU A 146 3.44 -11.59 12.01
CA LEU A 146 3.63 -12.87 11.33
C LEU A 146 5.07 -13.04 10.83
N GLU A 147 5.89 -11.98 10.91
CA GLU A 147 7.25 -11.96 10.39
C GLU A 147 8.30 -11.58 11.45
N LYS A 148 9.55 -11.87 11.14
CA LYS A 148 10.69 -11.50 12.00
C LYS A 148 10.92 -9.98 11.94
N PRO A 149 11.35 -9.34 13.04
CA PRO A 149 11.63 -7.90 13.05
C PRO A 149 12.62 -7.44 11.97
N ALA A 150 13.58 -8.27 11.59
CA ALA A 150 14.52 -7.96 10.50
C ALA A 150 13.82 -7.84 9.15
N PHE A 151 12.94 -8.79 8.80
CA PHE A 151 12.14 -8.71 7.58
C PHE A 151 11.26 -7.47 7.58
N VAL A 152 10.57 -7.19 8.69
CA VAL A 152 9.74 -5.99 8.83
C VAL A 152 10.56 -4.71 8.68
N LYS A 153 11.76 -4.66 9.25
CA LYS A 153 12.70 -3.55 9.10
C LYS A 153 13.07 -3.30 7.64
N ASP A 154 13.43 -4.34 6.91
CA ASP A 154 13.90 -4.19 5.54
C ASP A 154 12.71 -3.86 4.61
N PHE A 155 11.56 -4.52 4.79
CA PHE A 155 10.38 -4.31 3.96
C PHE A 155 9.75 -2.93 4.16
N VAL A 156 9.48 -2.51 5.40
CA VAL A 156 8.90 -1.19 5.69
C VAL A 156 9.94 -0.10 5.44
N GLY A 157 11.21 -0.36 5.76
CA GLY A 157 12.31 0.58 5.55
C GLY A 157 12.51 0.92 4.07
N THR A 158 12.45 -0.09 3.19
CA THR A 158 12.50 0.10 1.73
C THR A 158 11.43 1.06 1.25
N GLN A 159 10.19 0.86 1.72
CA GLN A 159 9.05 1.70 1.33
C GLN A 159 9.20 3.14 1.81
N ILE A 160 9.56 3.35 3.10
CA ILE A 160 9.80 4.68 3.66
C ILE A 160 10.93 5.39 2.91
N ALA A 161 12.04 4.70 2.63
CA ALA A 161 13.17 5.26 1.91
C ALA A 161 12.81 5.65 0.48
N PHE A 162 12.02 4.82 -0.21
CA PHE A 162 11.52 5.14 -1.53
C PHE A 162 10.64 6.40 -1.52
N TYR A 163 9.63 6.44 -0.65
CA TYR A 163 8.74 7.61 -0.53
C TYR A 163 9.49 8.89 -0.14
N ALA A 164 10.49 8.80 0.74
CA ALA A 164 11.32 9.93 1.12
C ALA A 164 12.08 10.50 -0.10
N SER A 165 12.55 9.63 -1.00
CA SER A 165 13.23 10.03 -2.22
C SER A 165 12.32 10.76 -3.23
N LEU A 166 11.04 10.41 -3.30
CA LEU A 166 10.08 11.08 -4.19
C LEU A 166 9.84 12.54 -3.81
N VAL A 167 9.91 12.86 -2.52
CA VAL A 167 9.64 14.21 -1.99
C VAL A 167 10.92 14.94 -1.58
N GLY A 168 12.09 14.42 -1.96
CA GLY A 168 13.39 15.04 -1.70
C GLY A 168 13.76 15.19 -0.22
N LYS A 169 13.20 14.34 0.66
CA LYS A 169 13.46 14.38 2.10
C LYS A 169 14.39 13.26 2.54
N LYS A 170 15.18 13.50 3.59
CA LYS A 170 15.99 12.46 4.25
C LYS A 170 15.15 11.56 5.17
N THR A 171 14.15 12.13 5.82
CA THR A 171 13.26 11.44 6.74
C THR A 171 11.82 11.93 6.55
N LEU A 172 10.87 11.03 6.75
CA LEU A 172 9.44 11.34 6.76
C LEU A 172 8.92 11.24 8.19
N ASP A 173 7.99 12.11 8.54
CA ASP A 173 7.24 11.99 9.79
C ASP A 173 6.41 10.70 9.79
N ILE A 174 6.38 9.97 10.90
CA ILE A 174 5.70 8.68 11.01
C ILE A 174 4.53 8.81 11.99
N THR A 175 3.34 8.42 11.55
CA THR A 175 2.15 8.29 12.38
C THR A 175 1.70 6.84 12.37
N ILE A 176 0.89 6.47 13.37
CA ILE A 176 0.38 5.13 13.52
C ILE A 176 -1.14 5.22 13.59
N GLU A 177 -1.80 4.46 12.72
CA GLU A 177 -3.26 4.29 12.73
C GLU A 177 -3.60 2.92 13.32
N GLU A 178 -4.12 2.94 14.55
CA GLU A 178 -4.49 1.72 15.31
C GLU A 178 -5.99 1.41 15.25
N GLU A 179 -6.78 2.27 14.61
CA GLU A 179 -8.20 2.04 14.39
C GLU A 179 -8.44 1.06 13.23
N GLY A 180 -9.52 0.28 13.33
CA GLY A 180 -9.93 -0.68 12.30
C GLY A 180 -10.42 -2.01 12.86
N LYS A 181 -10.60 -2.99 11.96
CA LYS A 181 -11.27 -4.27 12.21
C LYS A 181 -10.46 -5.29 13.01
N LEU A 182 -9.13 -5.16 13.10
CA LEU A 182 -8.31 -6.14 13.80
C LEU A 182 -8.53 -6.11 15.32
N PRO A 183 -8.49 -7.27 16.00
CA PRO A 183 -8.52 -7.32 17.46
C PRO A 183 -7.31 -6.61 18.08
N ASP A 184 -7.51 -5.93 19.22
CA ASP A 184 -6.44 -5.20 19.92
C ASP A 184 -5.21 -6.05 20.24
N GLU A 185 -5.39 -7.36 20.45
CA GLU A 185 -4.28 -8.28 20.68
C GLU A 185 -3.35 -8.36 19.45
N VAL A 186 -3.92 -8.42 18.25
CA VAL A 186 -3.16 -8.46 16.99
C VAL A 186 -2.43 -7.13 16.79
N LYS A 187 -3.10 -6.00 17.02
CA LYS A 187 -2.48 -4.66 16.92
C LYS A 187 -1.30 -4.52 17.86
N LYS A 188 -1.43 -4.97 19.11
CA LYS A 188 -0.35 -4.99 20.11
C LYS A 188 0.84 -5.83 19.63
N LYS A 189 0.59 -7.01 19.06
CA LYS A 189 1.65 -7.85 18.48
C LYS A 189 2.36 -7.15 17.32
N ASN A 190 1.62 -6.54 16.40
CA ASN A 190 2.18 -5.76 15.29
C ASN A 190 3.06 -4.61 15.79
N LYS A 191 2.56 -3.83 16.75
CA LYS A 191 3.28 -2.70 17.36
C LYS A 191 4.58 -3.14 18.03
N VAL A 192 4.58 -4.29 18.73
CA VAL A 192 5.79 -4.84 19.34
C VAL A 192 6.85 -5.19 18.29
N VAL A 193 6.45 -5.78 17.16
CA VAL A 193 7.40 -6.10 16.09
C VAL A 193 7.93 -4.83 15.42
N LEU A 194 7.07 -3.86 15.14
CA LEU A 194 7.51 -2.57 14.58
C LEU A 194 8.45 -1.79 15.51
N LYS A 195 8.21 -1.84 16.82
CA LYS A 195 9.13 -1.27 17.81
C LYS A 195 10.49 -1.96 17.78
N LYS A 196 10.52 -3.30 17.69
CA LYS A 196 11.77 -4.07 17.53
C LYS A 196 12.46 -3.79 16.19
N ALA A 197 11.70 -3.49 15.14
CA ALA A 197 12.21 -3.11 13.83
C ALA A 197 12.73 -1.66 13.76
N GLY A 198 12.35 -0.81 14.74
CA GLY A 198 12.84 0.55 14.89
C GLY A 198 11.93 1.65 14.31
N PHE A 199 10.67 1.36 14.02
CA PHE A 199 9.73 2.33 13.43
C PHE A 199 8.82 3.02 14.45
N VAL A 200 8.73 2.47 15.67
CA VAL A 200 7.80 2.94 16.70
C VAL A 200 8.55 3.05 18.03
N GLY A 201 8.40 4.19 18.71
CA GLY A 201 8.95 4.47 20.05
C GLY A 201 8.15 3.84 21.17
#